data_AF-A0A3S5IWJ4-F1
#
_entry.id   AF-A0A3S5IWJ4-F1
#
_cell.length_a   1.000
_cell.length_b   1.000
_cell.length_c   1.000
_cell.angle_alpha   90.00
_cell.angle_beta   90.00
_cell.angle_gamma   90.00
#
_symmetry.space_group_name_H-M   'P 1'
#
loop_
_entity.id
_entity.type
_entity.pdbx_description
1 polymer ?
#
loop_
_entity_poly.entity_id
_entity_poly.type
_entity_poly.pdbx_seq_one_letter_code
_entity_poly.pdbx_strand_id
1 'polypeptide(L)'
;MPPPATEPVVVFAIYEVFALILAMPLSYGLAIWMRRNSRDHWSNAVFERFQHHWNGKPEDEFYAWLKTKQEFQDEARETKLINQKIRDLNRAKMLSDSFVADRGEVVNEAEK
;
A
#
# COMPACT_ATOMS: atom_id res chain seq x y z
N MET A 1 4.02 -58.49 -29.48
CA MET A 1 4.40 -57.17 -30.03
C MET A 1 4.24 -56.17 -28.90
N PRO A 2 5.32 -55.63 -28.31
CA PRO A 2 5.20 -54.62 -27.26
C PRO A 2 4.63 -53.32 -27.85
N PRO A 3 3.77 -52.59 -27.13
CA PRO A 3 3.21 -51.32 -27.59
C PRO A 3 4.34 -50.28 -27.77
N PRO A 4 4.18 -49.31 -28.69
CA PRO A 4 5.18 -48.26 -28.89
C PRO A 4 5.33 -47.44 -27.61
N ALA A 5 6.56 -47.28 -27.14
CA ALA A 5 6.88 -46.40 -26.03
C ALA A 5 6.56 -44.96 -26.45
N THR A 6 5.53 -44.36 -25.85
CA THR A 6 5.24 -42.93 -26.06
C THR A 6 6.40 -42.13 -25.51
N GLU A 7 7.07 -41.37 -26.38
CA GLU A 7 8.20 -40.54 -25.98
C GLU A 7 7.76 -39.52 -24.91
N PRO A 8 8.54 -39.35 -23.82
CA PRO A 8 8.15 -38.53 -22.67
C PRO A 8 7.86 -37.07 -23.04
N VAL A 9 8.45 -36.59 -24.14
CA VAL A 9 8.24 -35.24 -24.70
C VAL A 9 6.81 -35.04 -25.19
N VAL A 10 6.23 -36.06 -25.83
CA VAL A 10 4.85 -35.99 -26.36
C VAL A 10 3.84 -35.95 -25.21
N VAL A 11 4.08 -36.73 -24.17
CA VAL A 11 3.23 -36.76 -22.97
C VAL A 11 3.27 -35.40 -22.25
N PHE A 12 4.46 -34.80 -22.13
CA PHE A 12 4.63 -33.47 -21.52
C PHE A 12 3.89 -32.38 -22.30
N ALA A 13 4.01 -32.37 -23.64
CA ALA A 13 3.34 -31.39 -24.49
C ALA A 13 1.80 -31.45 -24.37
N ILE A 14 1.24 -32.66 -24.22
CA ILE A 14 -0.19 -32.83 -23.99
C ILE A 14 -0.61 -32.17 -22.67
N TYR A 15 0.10 -32.44 -21.57
CA TYR A 15 -0.19 -31.81 -20.28
C TYR A 15 -0.05 -30.29 -20.31
N GLU A 16 0.92 -29.76 -21.04
CA GLU A 16 1.13 -28.31 -21.20
C GLU A 16 -0.07 -27.63 -21.86
N VAL A 17 -0.60 -28.21 -22.94
CA VAL A 17 -1.79 -27.67 -23.63
C VAL A 17 -3.01 -27.70 -22.71
N PHE A 18 -3.24 -28.79 -21.99
CA PHE A 18 -4.35 -28.88 -21.02
C PHE A 18 -4.18 -27.89 -19.86
N ALA A 19 -2.96 -27.73 -19.36
CA ALA A 19 -2.64 -26.75 -18.32
C ALA A 19 -2.94 -25.32 -18.80
N LEU A 20 -2.61 -24.98 -20.06
CA LEU A 20 -2.88 -23.66 -20.63
C LEU A 20 -4.38 -23.41 -20.81
N ILE A 21 -5.12 -24.41 -21.29
CA ILE A 21 -6.59 -24.35 -21.42
C ILE A 21 -7.25 -24.15 -20.06
N LEU A 22 -6.76 -24.79 -19.00
CA LEU A 22 -7.26 -24.61 -17.63
C LEU A 22 -6.81 -23.30 -16.99
N ALA A 23 -5.60 -22.82 -17.30
CA ALA A 23 -5.05 -21.59 -16.73
C ALA A 23 -5.82 -20.33 -17.19
N MET A 24 -6.34 -20.32 -18.42
CA MET A 24 -7.11 -19.19 -18.95
C MET A 24 -8.38 -18.87 -18.13
N PRO A 25 -9.34 -19.79 -17.94
CA PRO A 25 -10.52 -19.52 -17.13
C PRO A 25 -10.18 -19.33 -15.64
N LEU A 26 -9.14 -20.01 -15.13
CA LEU A 26 -8.73 -19.87 -13.74
C LEU A 26 -8.17 -18.47 -13.47
N SER A 27 -7.32 -17.94 -14.35
CA SER A 27 -6.76 -16.59 -14.24
C SER A 27 -7.86 -15.52 -14.35
N TYR A 28 -8.81 -15.71 -15.27
CA TYR A 28 -9.96 -14.81 -15.41
C TYR A 28 -10.87 -14.84 -14.16
N GLY A 29 -11.12 -16.03 -13.60
CA GLY A 29 -11.87 -16.19 -12.36
C GLY A 29 -11.19 -15.51 -11.17
N LEU A 30 -9.87 -15.64 -11.06
CA LEU A 30 -9.08 -14.98 -10.02
C LEU A 30 -9.13 -13.45 -10.16
N ALA A 31 -9.05 -12.93 -11.39
CA ALA A 31 -9.14 -11.50 -11.66
C ALA A 31 -10.51 -10.91 -11.25
N ILE A 32 -11.60 -11.62 -11.58
CA ILE A 32 -12.95 -11.22 -11.14
C ILE A 32 -13.08 -11.28 -9.62
N TRP A 33 -12.58 -12.35 -9.01
CA TRP A 33 -12.62 -12.50 -7.56
C TRP A 33 -11.83 -11.40 -6.87
N MET A 34 -10.64 -11.07 -7.37
CA MET A 34 -9.80 -10.00 -6.86
C MET A 34 -10.48 -8.64 -7.04
N ARG A 35 -11.11 -8.38 -8.18
CA ARG A 35 -11.90 -7.15 -8.41
C ARG A 35 -13.11 -7.04 -7.48
N ARG A 36 -13.76 -8.16 -7.16
CA ARG A 36 -14.91 -8.19 -6.25
C ARG A 36 -14.49 -8.04 -4.79
N ASN A 37 -13.31 -8.57 -4.43
CA ASN A 37 -12.75 -8.48 -3.09
C ASN A 37 -11.96 -7.17 -2.87
N SER A 38 -11.49 -6.50 -3.92
CA SER A 38 -10.90 -5.16 -3.87
C SER A 38 -11.94 -4.06 -3.66
N ARG A 39 -13.11 -4.43 -3.15
CA ARG A 39 -14.27 -3.58 -2.87
C ARG A 39 -13.78 -2.24 -2.34
N ASP A 40 -14.20 -1.17 -3.02
CA ASP A 40 -13.82 0.22 -2.74
C ASP A 40 -14.02 0.53 -1.26
N HIS A 41 -12.95 0.33 -0.49
CA HIS A 41 -12.94 0.72 0.89
C HIS A 41 -12.90 2.24 0.87
N TRP A 42 -13.72 2.90 1.69
CA TRP A 42 -13.71 4.35 1.84
C TRP A 42 -12.29 4.93 2.02
N SER A 43 -11.36 4.15 2.58
CA SER A 43 -9.94 4.50 2.67
C SER A 43 -9.24 4.67 1.32
N ASN A 44 -9.62 3.91 0.29
CA ASN A 44 -9.02 4.01 -1.05
C ASN A 44 -9.31 5.37 -1.68
N ALA A 45 -10.53 5.89 -1.52
CA ALA A 45 -10.89 7.23 -1.99
C ALA A 45 -10.05 8.32 -1.30
N VAL A 46 -9.82 8.18 0.01
CA VAL A 46 -8.93 9.08 0.76
C VAL A 46 -7.49 8.99 0.27
N PHE A 47 -6.99 7.78 0.02
CA PHE A 47 -5.63 7.56 -0.49
C PHE A 47 -5.44 8.07 -1.92
N GLU A 48 -6.43 7.92 -2.79
CA GLU A 48 -6.40 8.43 -4.16
C GLU A 48 -6.30 9.96 -4.17
N ARG A 49 -7.10 10.65 -3.34
CA ARG A 49 -7.01 12.12 -3.21
C ARG A 49 -5.70 12.57 -2.56
N PHE A 50 -5.19 11.81 -1.60
CA PHE A 50 -3.86 12.05 -1.04
C PHE A 50 -2.77 11.93 -2.11
N GLN A 51 -2.80 10.89 -2.95
CA GLN A 51 -1.85 10.70 -4.05
C GLN A 51 -1.89 11.84 -5.06
N HIS A 52 -3.07 12.40 -5.33
CA HIS A 52 -3.19 13.56 -6.21
C HIS A 52 -2.49 14.81 -5.66
N HIS A 53 -2.43 14.98 -4.33
CA HIS A 53 -1.75 16.11 -3.69
C HIS A 53 -0.29 15.83 -3.35
N TRP A 54 0.12 14.56 -3.32
CA TRP A 54 1.45 14.16 -2.90
C TRP A 54 2.41 14.06 -4.08
N ASN A 55 3.47 14.88 -4.04
CA ASN A 55 4.52 14.89 -5.07
C ASN A 55 5.56 13.77 -4.92
N GLY A 56 5.31 12.77 -4.06
CA GLY A 56 6.24 11.66 -3.79
C GLY A 56 7.44 12.00 -2.89
N LYS A 57 7.56 13.25 -2.43
CA LYS A 57 8.59 13.67 -1.47
C LYS A 57 8.09 13.52 -0.03
N PRO A 58 8.94 13.07 0.91
CA PRO A 58 8.54 12.90 2.32
C PRO A 58 8.26 14.25 3.01
N GLU A 59 8.91 15.31 2.58
CA GLU A 59 8.73 16.67 3.14
C GLU A 59 7.33 17.24 2.84
N ASP A 60 6.76 16.87 1.69
CA ASP A 60 5.44 17.33 1.24
C ASP A 60 4.31 16.44 1.75
N GLU A 61 4.64 15.29 2.36
CA GLU A 61 3.65 14.29 2.79
C GLU A 61 2.69 14.87 3.83
N PHE A 62 3.22 15.61 4.80
CA PHE A 62 2.43 16.26 5.85
C PHE A 62 1.47 17.32 5.28
N TYR A 63 1.95 18.13 4.33
CA TYR A 63 1.13 19.15 3.67
C TYR A 63 0.06 18.54 2.77
N ALA A 64 0.37 17.42 2.10
CA ALA A 64 -0.59 16.68 1.31
C ALA A 64 -1.73 16.14 2.20
N TRP A 65 -1.43 15.55 3.36
CA TRP A 65 -2.46 15.11 4.31
C TRP A 65 -3.31 16.25 4.87
N LEU A 66 -2.74 17.43 5.09
CA LEU A 66 -3.51 18.62 5.51
C LEU A 66 -4.49 19.09 4.42
N LYS A 67 -4.08 19.09 3.16
CA LYS A 67 -4.96 19.42 2.03
C LYS A 67 -6.09 18.40 1.89
N THR A 68 -5.77 17.11 1.96
CA THR A 68 -6.79 16.04 1.93
C THR A 68 -7.77 16.17 3.10
N LYS A 69 -7.31 16.58 4.30
CA LYS A 69 -8.21 16.84 5.44
C LYS A 69 -9.22 17.95 5.16
N GLN A 70 -8.81 19.01 4.47
CA GLN A 70 -9.70 20.12 4.13
C GLN A 70 -10.81 19.69 3.17
N GLU A 71 -10.51 18.76 2.27
CA GLU A 71 -11.46 18.23 1.30
C GLU A 71 -12.48 17.25 1.90
N PHE A 72 -12.08 16.50 2.93
CA PHE A 72 -12.93 15.54 3.65
C PHE A 72 -13.44 16.09 4.99
N GLN A 73 -13.47 17.41 5.18
CA GLN A 73 -13.78 18.05 6.46
C GLN A 73 -15.19 17.68 6.99
N ASP A 74 -16.13 17.43 6.09
CA ASP A 74 -17.52 17.06 6.42
C ASP A 74 -17.67 15.57 6.77
N GLU A 75 -16.66 14.74 6.47
CA GLU A 75 -16.72 13.29 6.66
C GLU A 75 -15.90 12.85 7.88
N ALA A 76 -16.61 12.48 8.96
CA ALA A 76 -16.00 12.22 10.26
C ALA A 76 -15.11 10.96 10.32
N ARG A 77 -15.37 9.94 9.47
CA ARG A 77 -14.61 8.66 9.50
C ARG A 77 -13.26 8.81 8.81
N GLU A 78 -13.25 9.54 7.69
CA GLU A 78 -12.15 9.87 6.81
C GLU A 78 -11.20 10.82 7.53
N THR A 79 -11.76 11.87 8.17
CA THR A 79 -11.02 12.81 9.00
C THR A 79 -10.29 12.10 10.16
N LYS A 80 -10.88 11.05 10.73
CA LYS A 80 -10.23 10.26 11.81
C LYS A 80 -8.99 9.50 11.29
N LEU A 81 -9.08 8.90 10.11
CA LEU A 81 -7.96 8.20 9.46
C LEU A 81 -6.83 9.18 9.10
N ILE A 82 -7.18 10.32 8.50
CA ILE A 82 -6.22 11.37 8.14
C ILE A 82 -5.51 11.92 9.39
N ASN A 83 -6.26 12.23 10.46
CA ASN A 83 -5.69 12.69 11.72
C ASN A 83 -4.79 11.64 12.40
N GLN A 84 -5.02 10.34 12.17
CA GLN A 84 -4.11 9.30 12.66
C GLN A 84 -2.79 9.34 11.87
N LYS A 85 -2.85 9.39 10.54
CA LYS A 85 -1.66 9.48 9.68
C LYS A 85 -0.82 10.74 9.94
N ILE A 86 -1.46 11.89 10.12
CA ILE A 86 -0.78 13.14 10.49
C ILE A 86 -0.07 12.99 11.85
N ARG A 87 -0.69 12.34 12.84
CA ARG A 87 -0.06 12.11 14.14
C ARG A 87 1.14 11.17 14.06
N ASP A 88 1.04 10.12 13.26
CA ASP A 88 2.14 9.17 13.06
C ASP A 88 3.34 9.86 12.39
N LEU A 89 3.10 10.68 11.36
CA LEU A 89 4.13 11.49 10.70
C LEU A 89 4.75 12.54 11.63
N ASN A 90 3.95 13.18 12.47
CA ASN A 90 4.47 14.17 13.43
C ASN A 90 5.32 13.51 14.51
N ARG A 91 4.95 12.30 14.98
CA ARG A 91 5.76 11.52 15.93
C ARG A 91 7.08 11.06 15.32
N ALA A 92 7.10 10.68 14.05
CA ALA A 92 8.34 10.32 13.35
C ALA A 92 9.35 11.47 13.28
N LYS A 93 8.89 12.73 13.33
CA LYS A 93 9.74 13.93 13.34
C LYS A 93 10.29 14.28 14.73
N MET A 94 9.72 13.73 15.82
CA MET A 94 10.17 13.94 17.22
C MET A 94 11.34 13.03 17.64
N LEU A 95 12.20 12.63 16.70
CA LEU A 95 13.42 11.84 16.97
C LEU A 95 14.67 12.73 17.09
N SER A 96 14.53 13.98 17.51
CA SER A 96 15.69 14.77 17.93
C SER A 96 15.87 14.61 19.44
N ASP A 97 16.96 13.96 19.86
CA ASP A 97 17.41 13.80 21.27
C ASP A 97 17.85 15.12 21.94
N SER A 98 17.25 16.23 21.52
CA SER A 98 17.60 17.58 21.91
C SER A 98 16.44 18.21 22.65
N PHE A 99 16.54 18.27 23.98
CA PHE A 99 15.61 19.02 24.82
C PHE A 99 16.13 20.45 25.00
N VAL A 100 15.26 21.44 24.84
CA VAL A 100 15.57 22.84 25.11
C VAL A 100 15.19 23.14 26.56
N ALA A 101 16.17 23.48 27.39
CA ALA A 101 15.92 23.89 28.77
C ALA A 101 15.22 25.27 28.82
N ASP A 102 14.56 25.61 29.94
CA ASP A 102 13.85 26.89 30.14
C ASP A 102 14.72 28.16 29.95
N ARG A 103 16.04 27.99 29.84
CA ARG A 103 17.02 29.06 29.55
C ARG A 103 17.40 29.18 28.07
N GLY A 104 16.81 28.35 27.18
CA GLY A 104 17.06 28.37 25.74
C GLY A 104 18.28 27.57 25.26
N GLU A 105 18.87 26.73 26.11
CA GLU A 105 20.03 25.90 25.76
C GLU A 105 19.59 24.49 25.32
N VAL A 106 20.24 23.97 24.29
CA VAL A 106 19.97 22.64 23.71
C VAL A 106 20.84 21.61 24.42
N VAL A 107 20.24 20.68 25.15
CA VAL A 107 20.94 19.62 25.88
C VAL A 107 20.87 18.34 25.04
N ASN A 108 22.01 17.85 24.57
CA ASN A 108 22.13 16.55 23.91
C ASN A 108 22.53 15.50 24.96
N GLU A 109 21.79 14.39 25.06
CA GLU A 109 22.03 13.29 26.01
C GLU A 109 23.27 12.42 25.72
N ALA A 110 24.28 12.96 25.03
CA ALA A 110 25.45 12.23 24.55
C ALA A 110 26.71 12.31 25.46
N GLU A 111 26.57 12.77 26.70
CA GLU A 111 27.65 12.69 27.70
C GLU A 111 27.20 11.88 28.91
N LYS A 112 27.52 10.59 28.89
CA LYS A 112 27.57 9.77 30.09
C LYS A 112 28.76 8.81 30.04
#